data_AF-A0A1C4NW51-F1
#
_entry.id   AF-A0A1C4NW51-F1
#
_cell.length_a   1.000
_cell.length_b   1.000
_cell.length_c   1.000
_cell.angle_alpha   90.00
_cell.angle_beta   90.00
_cell.angle_gamma   90.00
#
_symmetry.space_group_name_H-M   'P 1'
#
loop_
_entity.id
_entity.type
_entity.pdbx_description
1 polymer ?
#
loop_
_entity_poly.entity_id
_entity_poly.type
_entity_poly.pdbx_seq_one_letter_code
_entity_poly.pdbx_strand_id
1 'polypeptide(L)'
;MGGPAAALEMILYSRPGVIELLPALPRAWAAKGSVRGIGARGGFEVDLSWRDGKAYAATVRSVGGTATELRAGDFRKRLTLKAGQTVTVRIP
;
A
#
# COMPACT_ATOMS: atom_id res chain seq x y z
N MET A 1 -13.39 -0.33 -21.11
CA MET A 1 -14.12 -0.18 -19.82
C MET A 1 -13.11 -0.35 -18.69
N GLY A 2 -12.72 0.75 -18.03
CA GLY A 2 -11.85 0.69 -16.85
C GLY A 2 -12.67 0.24 -15.65
N GLY A 3 -12.47 -1.00 -15.21
CA GLY A 3 -13.16 -1.58 -14.07
C GLY A 3 -12.57 -1.12 -12.72
N PRO A 4 -13.16 -1.55 -11.59
CA PRO A 4 -12.68 -1.24 -10.23
C PRO A 4 -11.21 -1.58 -9.96
N ALA A 5 -10.61 -2.49 -10.75
CA ALA A 5 -9.19 -2.80 -10.69
C ALA A 5 -8.29 -1.63 -11.12
N ALA A 6 -8.69 -0.84 -12.13
CA ALA A 6 -7.90 0.30 -12.59
C ALA A 6 -7.86 1.43 -11.55
N ALA A 7 -8.96 1.62 -10.81
CA ALA A 7 -9.01 2.53 -9.67
C ALA A 7 -8.12 2.07 -8.50
N LEU A 8 -8.03 0.75 -8.28
CA LEU A 8 -7.21 0.17 -7.22
C LEU A 8 -5.71 0.32 -7.53
N GLU A 9 -5.30 0.13 -8.78
CA GLU A 9 -3.90 0.28 -9.22
C GLU A 9 -3.36 1.70 -9.03
N MET A 10 -4.23 2.71 -9.08
CA MET A 10 -3.87 4.11 -8.79
C MET A 10 -3.61 4.36 -7.30
N ILE A 11 -4.19 3.54 -6.41
CA ILE A 11 -4.07 3.64 -4.95
C ILE A 11 -2.94 2.73 -4.42
N LEU A 12 -2.83 1.53 -4.96
CA LEU A 12 -1.79 0.56 -4.61
C LEU A 12 -1.37 -0.21 -5.85
N TYR A 13 -0.09 -0.12 -6.16
CA TYR A 13 0.55 -0.98 -7.14
C TYR A 13 1.47 -1.96 -6.42
N SER A 14 1.51 -3.23 -6.88
CA SER A 14 2.41 -4.21 -6.29
C SER A 14 3.01 -5.13 -7.34
N ARG A 15 4.27 -5.49 -7.10
CA ARG A 15 5.02 -6.50 -7.85
C ARG A 15 5.85 -7.32 -6.86
N PRO A 16 6.38 -8.49 -7.24
CA PRO A 16 7.20 -9.29 -6.33
C PRO A 16 8.29 -8.44 -5.65
N GLY A 17 8.28 -8.42 -4.32
CA GLY A 17 9.24 -7.70 -3.49
C GLY A 17 9.01 -6.19 -3.29
N VAL A 18 7.99 -5.58 -3.93
CA VAL A 18 7.71 -4.14 -3.80
C VAL A 18 6.20 -3.88 -3.70
N ILE A 19 5.82 -3.06 -2.71
CA ILE A 19 4.48 -2.48 -2.56
C ILE A 19 4.61 -0.97 -2.69
N GLU A 20 3.91 -0.38 -3.65
CA GLU A 20 3.95 1.04 -3.96
C GLU A 20 2.59 1.68 -3.66
N LEU A 21 2.58 2.63 -2.73
CA LEU A 21 1.40 3.31 -2.23
C LEU A 21 1.21 4.63 -2.98
N LEU A 22 -0.04 4.89 -3.37
CA LEU A 22 -0.46 6.10 -4.07
C LEU A 22 0.39 6.42 -5.32
N PRO A 23 0.71 5.44 -6.19
CA PRO A 23 1.56 5.69 -7.36
C PRO A 23 0.97 6.75 -8.31
N ALA A 24 -0.36 6.86 -8.35
CA ALA A 24 -1.07 7.78 -9.23
C ALA A 24 -2.41 8.22 -8.62
N LEU A 25 -2.42 8.62 -7.34
CA LEU A 25 -3.67 8.99 -6.64
C LEU A 25 -4.45 10.08 -7.42
N PRO A 26 -5.71 9.83 -7.81
CA PRO A 26 -6.53 10.83 -8.48
C PRO A 26 -6.71 12.09 -7.64
N ARG A 27 -6.65 13.27 -8.26
CA ARG A 27 -6.84 14.57 -7.58
C ARG A 27 -8.16 14.64 -6.80
N ALA A 28 -9.21 13.99 -7.30
CA ALA A 28 -10.51 13.93 -6.63
C ALA A 28 -10.48 13.23 -5.26
N TRP A 29 -9.49 12.38 -5.00
CA TRP A 29 -9.35 11.64 -3.74
C TRP A 29 -8.24 12.22 -2.84
N ALA A 30 -7.53 13.26 -3.29
CA ALA A 30 -6.36 13.79 -2.59
C ALA A 30 -6.67 14.32 -1.19
N ALA A 31 -7.84 14.92 -0.97
CA ALA A 31 -8.18 15.57 0.30
C ALA A 31 -8.02 14.64 1.50
N LYS A 32 -8.64 13.45 1.46
CA LYS A 32 -8.47 12.37 2.45
C LYS A 32 -9.11 11.09 1.95
N GLY A 33 -8.59 9.96 2.39
CA GLY A 33 -9.23 8.66 2.16
C GLY A 33 -8.52 7.52 2.88
N SER A 34 -9.19 6.37 2.85
CA SER A 34 -8.65 5.12 3.38
C SER A 34 -9.20 3.95 2.62
N VAL A 35 -8.40 2.89 2.51
CA VAL A 35 -8.78 1.61 1.92
C VAL A 35 -8.20 0.50 2.77
N ARG A 36 -8.91 -0.63 2.85
CA ARG A 36 -8.54 -1.77 3.68
C ARG A 36 -8.62 -3.07 2.91
N GLY A 37 -7.81 -4.04 3.31
CA GLY A 37 -7.84 -5.39 2.75
C GLY A 37 -7.35 -5.47 1.31
N ILE A 38 -6.46 -4.58 0.86
CA ILE A 38 -5.91 -4.67 -0.50
C ILE A 38 -4.91 -5.80 -0.56
N GLY A 39 -5.21 -6.83 -1.35
CA GLY A 39 -4.24 -7.87 -1.68
C GLY A 39 -3.07 -7.30 -2.48
N ALA A 40 -1.86 -7.51 -2.00
CA ALA A 40 -0.62 -7.13 -2.66
C ALA A 40 0.18 -8.38 -3.07
N ARG A 41 0.85 -8.29 -4.22
CA ARG A 41 1.69 -9.37 -4.73
C ARG A 41 2.81 -9.72 -3.75
N GLY A 42 3.17 -10.99 -3.73
CA GLY A 42 4.17 -11.52 -2.80
C GLY A 42 3.59 -11.98 -1.46
N GLY A 43 2.26 -12.10 -1.33
CA GLY A 43 1.61 -12.67 -0.15
C GLY A 43 1.44 -11.67 0.99
N PHE A 44 0.97 -10.46 0.65
CA PHE A 44 0.68 -9.41 1.63
C PHE A 44 -0.73 -8.85 1.45
N GLU A 45 -1.27 -8.30 2.52
CA GLU A 45 -2.50 -7.49 2.53
C GLU A 45 -2.16 -6.12 3.11
N VAL A 46 -2.75 -5.06 2.54
CA VAL A 46 -2.45 -3.68 2.92
C VAL A 46 -3.72 -2.90 3.23
N ASP A 47 -3.70 -2.24 4.38
CA ASP A 47 -4.57 -1.11 4.68
C ASP A 47 -3.77 0.18 4.49
N LEU A 48 -4.39 1.19 3.88
CA LEU A 48 -3.74 2.45 3.54
C LEU A 48 -4.65 3.62 3.92
N SER A 49 -4.06 4.66 4.50
CA SER A 49 -4.73 5.93 4.76
C SER A 49 -3.88 7.10 4.27
N TRP A 50 -4.54 8.09 3.68
CA TRP A 50 -3.92 9.25 3.09
C TRP A 50 -4.70 10.53 3.36
N ARG A 51 -3.99 11.66 3.30
CA ARG A 51 -4.52 13.02 3.36
C ARG A 51 -3.61 13.93 2.55
N ASP A 52 -4.16 15.01 1.99
CA ASP A 52 -3.41 15.99 1.20
C ASP A 52 -2.52 15.35 0.11
N GLY A 53 -3.03 14.30 -0.53
CA GLY A 53 -2.34 13.55 -1.58
C GLY A 53 -1.22 12.63 -1.10
N LYS A 54 -1.00 12.52 0.21
CA LYS A 54 0.12 11.77 0.81
C LYS A 54 -0.34 10.67 1.73
N ALA A 55 0.28 9.50 1.61
CA ALA A 55 0.09 8.40 2.54
C ALA A 55 0.69 8.80 3.89
N TYR A 56 -0.05 8.62 4.98
CA TYR A 56 0.46 8.89 6.34
C TYR A 56 0.52 7.63 7.20
N ALA A 57 -0.26 6.60 6.85
CA ALA A 57 -0.25 5.32 7.54
C ALA A 57 -0.54 4.18 6.56
N ALA A 58 0.23 3.11 6.66
CA ALA A 58 -0.03 1.85 5.99
C ALA A 58 0.15 0.70 6.97
N THR A 59 -0.80 -0.22 7.01
CA THR A 59 -0.68 -1.48 7.76
C THR A 59 -0.46 -2.60 6.78
N VAL A 60 0.65 -3.31 6.92
CA VAL A 60 1.03 -4.44 6.07
C VAL A 60 0.91 -5.71 6.88
N ARG A 61 0.08 -6.64 6.41
CA ARG A 61 -0.10 -7.98 6.98
C ARG A 61 0.52 -9.01 6.04
N SER A 62 1.32 -9.92 6.57
CA SER A 62 1.80 -11.08 5.83
C SER A 62 0.74 -12.19 5.83
N VAL A 63 0.36 -12.64 4.63
CA VAL A 63 -0.46 -13.85 4.41
C VAL A 63 0.38 -15.02 3.90
N GLY A 64 1.71 -14.91 3.99
CA GLY A 64 2.67 -15.88 3.46
C GLY A 64 3.95 -15.24 2.91
N GLY A 65 3.92 -13.94 2.63
CA GLY A 65 5.10 -13.16 2.22
C GLY A 65 6.08 -12.91 3.37
N THR A 66 7.38 -12.97 3.10
CA THR A 66 8.41 -12.84 4.14
C THR A 66 9.16 -11.52 4.11
N ALA A 67 9.33 -10.95 2.91
CA ALA A 67 10.03 -9.68 2.73
C ALA A 67 9.41 -8.87 1.59
N THR A 68 9.31 -7.56 1.81
CA THR A 68 8.87 -6.60 0.79
C THR A 68 9.44 -5.22 1.08
N GLU A 69 9.54 -4.37 0.07
CA GLU A 69 9.84 -2.95 0.22
C GLU A 69 8.57 -2.13 0.06
N LEU A 70 8.22 -1.37 1.09
CA LEU A 70 7.12 -0.43 1.06
C LEU A 70 7.61 0.92 0.53
N ARG A 71 6.94 1.46 -0.48
CA ARG A 71 7.25 2.76 -1.10
C ARG A 71 6.04 3.69 -1.07
N ALA A 72 6.29 4.97 -0.81
CA ALA A 72 5.30 6.04 -0.90
C ALA A 72 6.01 7.35 -1.31
N GLY A 73 5.94 7.71 -2.59
CA GLY A 73 6.78 8.79 -3.13
C GLY A 73 8.27 8.54 -2.86
N ASP A 74 8.91 9.46 -2.13
CA ASP A 74 10.33 9.33 -1.74
C ASP A 74 10.58 8.42 -0.55
N PHE A 75 9.55 8.10 0.23
CA PHE A 75 9.67 7.19 1.37
C PHE A 75 9.86 5.76 0.88
N ARG A 76 10.90 5.08 1.37
CA ARG A 76 11.11 3.64 1.20
C ARG A 76 11.41 2.99 2.55
N LYS A 77 10.79 1.84 2.82
CA LYS A 77 11.07 1.04 4.01
C LYS A 77 11.04 -0.44 3.69
N ARG A 78 12.12 -1.15 3.99
CA ARG A 78 12.15 -2.61 3.92
C ARG A 78 11.39 -3.20 5.11
N LEU A 79 10.50 -4.14 4.82
CA LEU A 79 9.73 -4.88 5.80
C LEU A 79 10.10 -6.36 5.72
N THR A 80 10.32 -6.96 6.88
CA THR A 80 10.51 -8.40 7.04
C THR A 80 9.51 -8.88 8.07
N LEU A 81 8.60 -9.75 7.64
CA LEU A 81 7.46 -10.21 8.42
C LEU A 81 7.40 -11.74 8.34
N LYS A 82 7.13 -12.41 9.45
CA LYS A 82 6.74 -13.82 9.44
C LYS A 82 5.28 -13.93 8.98
N ALA A 83 4.88 -15.09 8.47
CA ALA A 83 3.48 -15.36 8.11
C ALA A 83 2.55 -15.04 9.30
N GLY A 84 1.46 -14.32 9.03
CA GLY A 84 0.51 -13.85 10.04
C GLY A 84 0.94 -12.58 10.80
N GLN A 85 2.18 -12.10 10.66
CA GLN A 85 2.58 -10.85 11.30
C GLN A 85 1.99 -9.63 10.59
N THR A 86 1.74 -8.60 11.38
CA THR A 86 1.24 -7.31 10.93
C THR A 86 2.15 -6.21 11.44
N VAL A 87 2.44 -5.22 10.61
CA VAL A 87 3.18 -4.01 11.00
C VAL A 87 2.47 -2.78 10.48
N THR A 88 2.36 -1.76 11.32
CA THR A 88 1.89 -0.43 10.90
C THR A 88 3.10 0.48 10.71
N VAL A 89 3.19 1.08 9.52
CA VAL A 89 4.21 2.03 9.14
C VAL A 89 3.59 3.42 9.09
N ARG A 90 4.14 4.34 9.89
CA ARG A 90 3.87 5.77 9.79
C ARG A 90 4.81 6.37 8.74
N ILE A 91 4.23 7.11 7.80
CA ILE A 91 4.96 7.74 6.69
C ILE A 91 5.02 9.25 7.01
N PRO A 92 6.24 9.84 6.98
CA PRO A 92 6.45 11.25 7.34
C PRO A 92 5.93 12.22 6.27
#